data_AF-A0A0G1MNW4-F1
#
_entry.id   AF-A0A0G1MNW4-F1
#
_cell.length_a   1.000
_cell.length_b   1.000
_cell.length_c   1.000
_cell.angle_alpha   90.00
_cell.angle_beta   90.00
_cell.angle_gamma   90.00
#
_symmetry.space_group_name_H-M   'P 1'
#
loop_
_entity.id
_entity.type
_entity.pdbx_description
1 polymer ?
#
loop_
_entity_poly.entity_id
_entity_poly.type
_entity_poly.pdbx_seq_one_letter_code
_entity_poly.pdbx_strand_id
1 'polypeptide(L)'
;MNKDYLVVFVTPEIMIPEFGEPACGANFRGGLGILAGDIMEGLAKKNIKALGIAPFYDLHWMTREKISYENTPANSLFKLKVGFNGKAKMVGVMKMERAGLELFGIQSPEIFDTLYTADRWQRLQQEVLIGNAVPSLLKKLGVKDSKLFTVDE
;
A
#
# COMPACT_ATOMS: atom_id res chain seq x y z
N MET A 1 17.79 21.16 -16.53
CA MET A 1 17.94 19.71 -16.23
C MET A 1 16.63 19.20 -15.68
N ASN A 2 15.84 18.49 -16.49
CA ASN A 2 14.73 17.71 -15.94
C ASN A 2 15.34 16.55 -15.17
N LYS A 3 15.29 16.61 -13.85
CA LYS A 3 15.53 15.44 -13.02
C LYS A 3 14.30 14.55 -13.18
N ASP A 4 14.50 13.32 -13.67
CA ASP A 4 13.46 12.30 -13.68
C ASP A 4 13.18 11.89 -12.23
N TYR A 5 12.19 12.54 -11.62
CA TYR A 5 11.70 12.17 -10.31
C TYR A 5 10.72 11.00 -10.43
N LEU A 6 10.82 10.06 -9.49
CA LEU A 6 9.78 9.06 -9.25
C LEU A 6 8.89 9.57 -8.11
N VAL A 7 7.58 9.66 -8.36
CA VAL A 7 6.60 9.95 -7.31
C VAL A 7 6.23 8.64 -6.62
N VAL A 8 6.44 8.56 -5.30
CA VAL A 8 5.96 7.44 -4.48
C VAL A 8 4.72 7.91 -3.74
N PHE A 9 3.56 7.38 -4.12
CA PHE A 9 2.29 7.73 -3.52
C PHE A 9 1.89 6.68 -2.47
N VAL A 10 1.90 7.06 -1.20
CA VAL A 10 1.57 6.18 -0.07
C VAL A 10 0.24 6.59 0.51
N THR A 11 -0.68 5.64 0.70
CA THR A 11 -2.01 5.92 1.23
C THR A 11 -2.51 4.75 2.08
N PRO A 12 -3.28 5.01 3.16
CA PRO A 12 -3.90 3.94 3.95
C PRO A 12 -5.11 3.30 3.25
N GLU A 13 -5.72 3.99 2.28
CA GLU A 13 -6.82 3.46 1.47
C GLU A 13 -6.69 3.90 0.02
N ILE A 14 -7.18 3.06 -0.89
CA ILE A 14 -7.20 3.35 -2.33
C ILE A 14 -8.31 2.55 -2.99
N MET A 15 -9.10 3.22 -3.82
CA MET A 15 -10.06 2.56 -4.69
C MET A 15 -9.31 1.87 -5.84
N ILE A 16 -9.45 0.55 -5.93
CA ILE A 16 -8.80 -0.29 -6.94
C ILE A 16 -9.90 -1.05 -7.70
N PRO A 17 -10.56 -0.44 -8.70
CA PRO A 17 -11.64 -1.08 -9.43
C PRO A 17 -11.23 -2.41 -10.09
N GLU A 18 -9.95 -2.53 -10.45
CA GLU A 18 -9.37 -3.73 -11.07
C GLU A 18 -9.48 -4.99 -10.19
N PHE A 19 -9.72 -4.83 -8.87
CA PHE A 19 -9.95 -5.96 -7.96
C PHE A 19 -11.36 -6.54 -8.02
N GLY A 20 -12.36 -5.76 -8.46
CA GLY A 20 -13.77 -6.12 -8.28
C GLY A 20 -14.17 -6.26 -6.80
N GLU A 21 -15.44 -6.52 -6.54
CA GLU A 21 -15.92 -6.76 -5.17
C GLU A 21 -15.71 -8.23 -4.75
N PRO A 22 -15.46 -8.51 -3.46
CA PRO A 22 -15.42 -7.57 -2.33
C PRO A 22 -14.03 -6.91 -2.08
N ALA A 23 -13.02 -7.26 -2.89
CA ALA A 23 -11.65 -6.82 -2.66
C ALA A 23 -11.47 -5.31 -2.86
N CYS A 24 -12.15 -4.69 -3.83
CA CYS A 24 -12.16 -3.24 -3.99
C CYS A 24 -12.73 -2.55 -2.75
N GLY A 25 -13.97 -2.88 -2.34
CA GLY A 25 -14.63 -2.28 -1.18
C GLY A 25 -13.94 -2.51 0.16
N ALA A 26 -13.09 -3.53 0.28
CA ALA A 26 -12.27 -3.74 1.47
C ALA A 26 -11.10 -2.73 1.60
N ASN A 27 -10.61 -2.19 0.48
CA ASN A 27 -9.41 -1.34 0.44
C ASN A 27 -9.71 0.17 0.36
N PHE A 28 -10.99 0.55 0.32
CA PHE A 28 -11.41 1.92 0.52
C PHE A 28 -12.78 2.02 1.20
N ARG A 29 -13.02 3.13 1.89
CA ARG A 29 -14.31 3.43 2.53
C ARG A 29 -14.95 4.72 2.05
N GLY A 30 -14.15 5.70 1.65
CA GLY A 30 -14.67 7.04 1.39
C GLY A 30 -13.89 7.84 0.37
N GLY A 31 -14.06 9.16 0.45
CA GLY A 31 -13.53 10.10 -0.54
C GLY A 31 -12.00 10.12 -0.63
N LEU A 32 -11.27 9.79 0.44
CA LEU A 32 -9.82 9.72 0.39
C LEU A 32 -9.35 8.55 -0.48
N GLY A 33 -9.96 7.37 -0.37
CA GLY A 33 -9.65 6.23 -1.23
C GLY A 33 -10.03 6.46 -2.70
N ILE A 34 -11.16 7.13 -2.96
CA ILE A 34 -11.55 7.56 -4.32
C ILE A 34 -10.50 8.53 -4.87
N LEU A 35 -10.16 9.58 -4.11
CA LEU A 35 -9.15 10.56 -4.48
C LEU A 35 -7.78 9.90 -4.74
N ALA A 36 -7.38 8.93 -3.91
CA ALA A 36 -6.15 8.17 -4.11
C ALA A 36 -6.15 7.39 -5.43
N GLY A 37 -7.27 6.75 -5.77
CA GLY A 37 -7.46 6.06 -7.04
C GLY A 37 -7.39 7.02 -8.24
N ASP A 38 -8.00 8.20 -8.11
CA ASP A 38 -8.02 9.23 -9.16
C ASP A 38 -6.66 9.93 -9.33
N ILE A 39 -5.91 10.14 -8.24
CA ILE A 39 -4.54 10.68 -8.29
C ILE A 39 -3.65 9.76 -9.10
N MET A 40 -3.69 8.45 -8.82
CA MET A 40 -2.91 7.46 -9.57
C MET A 40 -3.25 7.50 -11.07
N GLU A 41 -4.54 7.54 -11.41
CA GLU A 41 -4.98 7.66 -12.79
C GLU A 41 -4.56 8.98 -13.46
N GLY A 42 -4.61 10.09 -12.72
CA GLY A 42 -4.13 11.40 -13.17
C GLY A 42 -2.63 11.41 -13.46
N LEU A 43 -1.82 10.81 -12.57
CA LEU A 43 -0.37 10.66 -12.75
C LEU A 43 -0.08 9.84 -14.02
N ALA A 44 -0.78 8.73 -14.22
CA ALA A 44 -0.64 7.88 -15.40
C ALA A 44 -0.95 8.64 -16.69
N LYS A 45 -2.11 9.33 -16.77
CA LYS A 45 -2.55 10.11 -17.93
C LYS A 45 -1.59 11.26 -18.28
N LYS A 46 -0.84 11.76 -17.30
CA LYS A 46 0.17 12.81 -17.51
C LYS A 46 1.57 12.26 -17.78
N ASN A 47 1.73 10.93 -17.93
CA ASN A 47 3.02 10.25 -18.09
C ASN A 47 4.01 10.61 -16.97
N ILE A 48 3.49 10.85 -15.75
CA ILE A 48 4.34 11.10 -14.58
C ILE A 48 4.77 9.74 -14.05
N LYS A 49 6.09 9.52 -13.95
CA LYS A 49 6.65 8.30 -13.39
C LYS A 49 6.28 8.21 -11.91
N ALA A 50 5.43 7.25 -11.57
CA ALA A 50 4.95 7.07 -10.21
C ALA A 50 4.73 5.59 -9.86
N LEU A 51 4.71 5.29 -8.57
CA LEU A 51 4.22 4.04 -8.03
C LEU A 51 3.36 4.30 -6.79
N GLY A 52 2.37 3.43 -6.56
CA GLY A 52 1.51 3.45 -5.38
C GLY A 52 1.96 2.41 -4.35
N ILE A 53 1.76 2.71 -3.07
CA ILE A 53 1.91 1.74 -1.97
C ILE A 53 0.73 1.89 -1.01
N ALA A 54 0.03 0.80 -0.72
CA ALA A 54 -1.09 0.77 0.21
C ALA A 54 -1.13 -0.56 1.00
N PRO A 55 -1.81 -0.61 2.16
CA PRO A 55 -2.18 -1.87 2.78
C PRO A 55 -3.18 -2.63 1.91
N PHE A 56 -3.05 -3.96 1.86
CA PHE A 56 -4.09 -4.86 1.34
C PHE A 56 -4.76 -5.54 2.53
N TYR A 57 -5.98 -5.09 2.83
CA TYR A 57 -6.72 -5.51 4.01
C TYR A 57 -7.29 -6.92 3.88
N ASP A 58 -7.21 -7.65 4.98
CA ASP A 58 -7.58 -9.06 5.06
C ASP A 58 -9.10 -9.29 5.17
N LEU A 59 -9.83 -8.30 5.71
CA LEU A 59 -11.26 -8.33 5.96
C LEU A 59 -11.92 -7.07 5.42
N HIS A 60 -13.10 -7.23 4.80
CA HIS A 60 -13.95 -6.10 4.43
C HIS A 60 -14.39 -5.33 5.69
N TRP A 61 -14.20 -4.01 5.69
CA TRP A 61 -14.43 -3.21 6.91
C TRP A 61 -15.90 -3.17 7.36
N MET A 62 -16.86 -3.27 6.43
CA MET A 62 -18.29 -3.35 6.73
C MET A 62 -18.80 -4.78 6.98
N THR A 63 -18.66 -5.69 6.02
CA THR A 63 -19.22 -7.06 6.11
C THR A 63 -18.39 -8.00 6.98
N ARG A 64 -17.12 -7.64 7.26
CA ARG A 64 -16.13 -8.49 7.95
C ARG A 64 -15.79 -9.78 7.21
N GLU A 65 -16.18 -9.89 5.94
CA GLU A 65 -15.85 -11.02 5.08
C GLU A 65 -14.35 -11.06 4.78
N LYS A 66 -13.80 -12.27 4.73
CA LYS A 66 -12.41 -12.51 4.34
C LYS A 66 -12.19 -12.17 2.88
N ILE A 67 -11.14 -11.40 2.61
CA ILE A 67 -10.74 -11.02 1.25
C ILE A 67 -9.70 -12.00 0.73
N SER A 68 -10.03 -12.65 -0.39
CA SER A 68 -9.05 -13.38 -1.19
C SER A 68 -8.63 -12.52 -2.38
N TYR A 69 -7.32 -12.33 -2.52
CA TYR A 69 -6.72 -11.65 -3.67
C TYR A 69 -6.34 -12.61 -4.81
N GLU A 70 -6.56 -13.91 -4.65
CA GLU A 70 -6.15 -14.93 -5.63
C GLU A 70 -6.82 -14.76 -7.00
N ASN A 71 -8.04 -14.22 -7.02
CA ASN A 71 -8.81 -13.97 -8.25
C ASN A 71 -8.73 -12.52 -8.72
N THR A 72 -7.81 -11.74 -8.16
CA THR A 72 -7.56 -10.35 -8.57
C THR A 72 -6.32 -10.28 -9.45
N PRO A 73 -6.09 -9.18 -10.17
CA PRO A 73 -4.81 -8.95 -10.87
C PRO A 73 -3.58 -8.83 -9.96
N ALA A 74 -3.76 -8.81 -8.63
CA ALA A 74 -2.64 -8.77 -7.69
C ALA A 74 -1.91 -10.11 -7.60
N ASN A 75 -0.60 -10.05 -7.79
CA ASN A 75 0.28 -11.20 -7.69
C ASN A 75 1.19 -11.07 -6.48
N SER A 76 1.37 -12.18 -5.74
CA SER A 76 2.38 -12.22 -4.68
C SER A 76 3.77 -12.06 -5.30
N LEU A 77 4.54 -11.09 -4.81
CA LEU A 77 5.85 -10.77 -5.36
C LEU A 77 6.98 -11.32 -4.49
N PHE A 78 7.01 -10.96 -3.21
CA PHE A 78 7.95 -11.48 -2.23
C PHE A 78 7.48 -11.20 -0.79
N LYS A 79 8.20 -11.77 0.18
CA LYS A 79 8.10 -11.34 1.59
C LYS A 79 9.17 -10.30 1.89
N LEU A 80 8.80 -9.26 2.64
CA LEU A 80 9.65 -8.16 3.03
C LEU A 80 9.92 -8.23 4.54
N LYS A 81 11.19 -8.12 4.93
CA LYS A 81 11.60 -8.00 6.33
C LYS A 81 11.55 -6.53 6.74
N VAL A 82 10.79 -6.20 7.77
CA VAL A 82 10.60 -4.82 8.26
C VAL A 82 10.87 -4.76 9.77
N GLY A 83 11.37 -3.62 10.24
CA GLY A 83 11.43 -3.33 11.68
C GLY A 83 10.04 -2.99 12.19
N PHE A 84 9.61 -3.60 13.31
CA PHE A 84 8.30 -3.38 13.90
C PHE A 84 8.34 -3.68 15.41
N ASN A 85 8.03 -2.69 16.24
CA ASN A 85 8.08 -2.77 17.71
C ASN A 85 9.40 -3.37 18.25
N GLY A 86 10.53 -2.87 17.73
CA GLY A 86 11.87 -3.33 18.14
C GLY A 86 12.25 -4.74 17.67
N LYS A 87 11.43 -5.40 16.85
CA LYS A 87 11.69 -6.73 16.30
C LYS A 87 11.62 -6.73 14.78
N ALA A 88 12.21 -7.75 14.16
CA ALA A 88 12.00 -7.99 12.73
C ALA A 88 10.66 -8.71 12.50
N LYS A 89 9.89 -8.23 11.53
CA LYS A 89 8.63 -8.83 11.08
C LYS A 89 8.70 -9.12 9.57
N MET A 90 8.12 -10.23 9.14
CA MET A 90 7.93 -10.52 7.72
C MET A 90 6.52 -10.10 7.30
N VAL A 91 6.41 -9.32 6.22
CA VAL A 91 5.15 -8.94 5.58
C VAL A 91 5.11 -9.43 4.14
N GLY A 92 3.92 -9.74 3.63
CA GLY A 92 3.73 -10.04 2.22
C GLY A 92 3.75 -8.75 1.40
N VAL A 93 4.29 -8.83 0.18
CA VAL A 93 4.18 -7.76 -0.82
C VAL A 93 3.51 -8.34 -2.05
N MET A 94 2.38 -7.75 -2.43
CA MET A 94 1.72 -8.02 -3.70
C MET A 94 1.98 -6.87 -4.68
N LYS A 95 1.93 -7.16 -5.97
CA LYS A 95 2.04 -6.17 -7.04
C LYS A 95 0.88 -6.30 -8.02
N MET A 96 0.38 -5.16 -8.49
CA MET A 96 -0.59 -5.05 -9.58
C MET A 96 -0.40 -3.71 -10.33
N GLU A 97 -1.22 -3.45 -11.34
CA GLU A 97 -1.23 -2.17 -12.09
C GLU A 97 -2.53 -1.41 -11.91
N ARG A 98 -2.47 -0.20 -11.34
CA ARG A 98 -3.62 0.69 -11.18
C ARG A 98 -3.50 1.79 -12.23
N ALA A 99 -4.45 1.84 -13.16
CA ALA A 99 -4.41 2.77 -14.30
C ALA A 99 -3.07 2.76 -15.09
N GLY A 100 -2.40 1.61 -15.18
CA GLY A 100 -1.11 1.46 -15.89
C GLY A 100 0.13 1.89 -15.09
N LEU A 101 -0.02 2.23 -13.80
CA LEU A 101 1.10 2.44 -12.88
C LEU A 101 1.23 1.29 -11.89
N GLU A 102 2.44 1.01 -11.45
CA GLU A 102 2.68 -0.02 -10.44
C GLU A 102 2.03 0.36 -9.10
N LEU A 103 1.29 -0.58 -8.51
CA LEU A 103 0.75 -0.48 -7.16
C LEU A 103 1.22 -1.69 -6.35
N PHE A 104 1.82 -1.42 -5.19
CA PHE A 104 2.27 -2.44 -4.25
C PHE A 104 1.35 -2.50 -3.04
N GLY A 105 0.84 -3.69 -2.76
CA GLY A 105 0.04 -4.00 -1.58
C GLY A 105 0.91 -4.61 -0.48
N ILE A 106 0.90 -4.03 0.72
CA ILE A 106 1.54 -4.64 1.90
C ILE A 106 0.51 -5.50 2.63
N GLN A 107 0.85 -6.77 2.87
CA GLN A 107 -0.01 -7.72 3.57
C GLN A 107 0.57 -8.12 4.92
N SER A 108 -0.24 -7.94 5.95
CA SER A 108 0.00 -8.47 7.30
C SER A 108 -1.37 -8.66 7.95
N PRO A 109 -2.04 -9.80 7.76
CA PRO A 109 -3.42 -10.04 8.22
C PRO A 109 -3.68 -9.72 9.70
N GLU A 110 -2.65 -9.85 10.54
CA GLU A 110 -2.71 -9.53 11.97
C GLU A 110 -2.67 -8.03 12.30
N ILE A 111 -2.21 -7.18 11.36
CA ILE A 111 -2.13 -5.71 11.53
C ILE A 111 -3.09 -5.01 10.56
N PHE A 112 -3.02 -5.35 9.27
CA PHE A 112 -3.93 -4.91 8.22
C PHE A 112 -5.15 -5.82 8.14
N ASP A 113 -5.83 -6.02 9.28
CA ASP A 113 -7.04 -6.81 9.37
C ASP A 113 -8.19 -6.10 8.61
N THR A 114 -8.50 -4.87 8.99
CA THR A 114 -9.59 -4.08 8.42
C THR A 114 -9.20 -2.61 8.36
N LEU A 115 -9.66 -1.96 7.30
CA LEU A 115 -9.58 -0.52 7.14
C LEU A 115 -10.38 0.21 8.24
N TYR A 116 -9.75 1.19 8.87
CA TYR A 116 -10.36 2.04 9.92
C TYR A 116 -11.00 1.27 11.08
N THR A 117 -10.31 0.25 11.58
CA THR A 117 -10.67 -0.42 12.85
C THR A 117 -10.94 0.59 13.98
N ALA A 118 -11.94 0.30 14.83
CA ALA A 118 -12.31 1.13 15.97
C ALA A 118 -11.22 1.11 17.08
N ASP A 119 -10.35 0.09 17.07
CA ASP A 119 -9.23 -0.01 17.99
C ASP A 119 -8.12 0.99 17.59
N ARG A 120 -7.90 1.99 18.45
CA ARG A 120 -6.88 3.02 18.23
C ARG A 120 -5.47 2.44 18.24
N TRP A 121 -5.20 1.43 19.06
CA TRP A 121 -3.89 0.80 19.12
C TRP A 121 -3.62 0.04 17.83
N GLN A 122 -4.57 -0.77 17.37
CA GLN A 122 -4.46 -1.46 16.09
C GLN A 122 -4.24 -0.48 14.93
N ARG A 123 -4.95 0.65 14.91
CA ARG A 123 -4.74 1.68 13.89
C ARG A 123 -3.33 2.28 13.93
N LEU A 124 -2.80 2.54 15.12
CA LEU A 124 -1.41 2.99 15.28
C LEU A 124 -0.42 1.93 14.77
N GLN A 125 -0.68 0.65 15.04
CA GLN A 125 0.13 -0.46 14.52
C GLN A 125 0.11 -0.49 12.98
N GLN A 126 -1.04 -0.22 12.34
CA GLN A 126 -1.15 -0.10 10.88
C GLN A 126 -0.29 1.07 10.35
N GLU A 127 -0.40 2.26 10.95
CA GLU A 127 0.38 3.45 10.59
C GLU A 127 1.89 3.20 10.72
N VAL A 128 2.33 2.63 11.85
CA VAL A 128 3.75 2.29 12.12
C VAL A 128 4.26 1.25 11.13
N LEU A 129 3.46 0.24 10.78
CA LEU A 129 3.88 -0.80 9.85
C LEU A 129 4.10 -0.22 8.44
N ILE A 130 3.18 0.62 7.95
CA ILE A 130 3.34 1.31 6.66
C ILE A 130 4.63 2.15 6.67
N GLY A 131 4.84 2.96 7.71
CA GLY A 131 6.01 3.83 7.85
C GLY A 131 7.35 3.07 7.79
N ASN A 132 7.40 1.83 8.28
CA ASN A 132 8.60 0.98 8.21
C ASN A 132 8.68 0.13 6.93
N ALA A 133 7.53 -0.30 6.39
CA ALA A 133 7.45 -1.15 5.22
C ALA A 133 7.81 -0.39 3.94
N VAL A 134 7.36 0.87 3.80
CA VAL A 134 7.64 1.70 2.62
C VAL A 134 9.14 1.87 2.35
N PRO A 135 9.97 2.41 3.27
CA PRO A 135 11.40 2.57 2.99
C PRO A 135 12.10 1.23 2.75
N SER A 136 11.69 0.17 3.46
CA SER A 136 12.20 -1.18 3.26
C SER A 136 11.87 -1.71 1.85
N LEU A 137 10.65 -1.45 1.36
CA LEU A 137 10.20 -1.84 0.04
C LEU A 137 10.95 -1.05 -1.04
N LEU A 138 11.04 0.27 -0.92
CA LEU A 138 11.74 1.13 -1.89
C LEU A 138 13.21 0.71 -2.03
N LYS A 139 13.89 0.45 -0.90
CA LYS A 139 15.25 -0.09 -0.89
C LYS A 139 15.32 -1.44 -1.60
N LYS A 140 14.35 -2.35 -1.35
CA LYS A 140 14.29 -3.67 -1.99
C LYS A 140 14.06 -3.58 -3.50
N LEU A 141 13.29 -2.58 -3.96
CA LEU A 141 13.03 -2.30 -5.39
C LEU A 141 14.19 -1.57 -6.07
N GLY A 142 15.24 -1.17 -5.34
CA GLY A 142 16.36 -0.42 -5.90
C GLY A 142 16.01 1.03 -6.27
N VAL A 143 14.92 1.57 -5.72
CA VAL A 143 14.57 2.99 -5.84
C VAL A 143 15.61 3.78 -5.04
N LYS A 144 16.47 4.53 -5.74
CA LYS A 144 17.52 5.34 -5.12
C LYS A 144 16.90 6.60 -4.51
N ASP A 145 17.09 6.77 -3.22
CA ASP A 145 16.70 8.00 -2.54
C ASP A 145 17.54 9.17 -3.03
N SER A 146 16.88 10.21 -3.55
CA SER A 146 17.55 11.50 -3.76
C SER A 146 17.67 12.32 -2.47
N LYS A 147 17.11 11.84 -1.34
CA LYS A 147 17.24 12.28 0.07
C LYS A 147 16.03 11.73 0.86
N LEU A 148 16.14 10.55 1.48
CA LEU A 148 15.36 10.27 2.69
C LEU A 148 16.11 10.99 3.81
N PHE A 149 15.44 11.87 4.55
CA PHE A 149 16.01 12.41 5.78
C PHE A 149 16.13 11.24 6.76
N THR A 150 17.30 10.61 6.84
CA THR A 150 17.62 9.78 7.99
C THR A 150 17.83 10.72 9.16
N VAL A 151 17.05 10.54 10.21
CA VAL A 151 17.45 11.01 11.53
C VAL A 151 18.49 9.98 11.95
N ASP A 152 19.77 10.32 11.78
CA ASP A 152 20.85 9.49 12.30
C ASP A 152 20.68 9.45 13.83
N GLU A 153 20.58 8.24 14.39
CA GLU A 153 20.57 7.97 15.84
C GLU A 153 21.93 8.30 16.48
#